data_AF-A0A534IZP9-F1
#
_entry.id   AF-A0A534IZP9-F1
#
_cell.length_a   1.000
_cell.length_b   1.000
_cell.length_c   1.000
_cell.angle_alpha   90.00
_cell.angle_beta   90.00
_cell.angle_gamma   90.00
#
_symmetry.space_group_name_H-M   'P 1'
#
loop_
_entity.id
_entity.type
_entity.pdbx_description
1 polymer ?
#
loop_
_entity_poly.entity_id
_entity_poly.type
_entity_poly.pdbx_seq_one_letter_code
_entity_poly.pdbx_strand_id
1 'polypeptide(L)'
;MVLDAYRHLADAVLDPIARRLSNVSPNTLTWAALVCAAFAGIFFLFWGGWALGLAALFVFLNALLDALDGKVAKMTGKASRRGDFLDHVVDRYADVLILLGITLGPYSYQWPWLGLLAIIGVLLTSYMGTQAQAVGAGRDYRGILGRADRLVILVIAAVLQAGFDPNSIRDLGIEPLRYSVLGWAMVLFAVLGNLTAIQRAVSTWRQLS
;
A
#
# COMPACT_ATOMS: atom_id res chain seq x y z
N MET A 1 -1.98 14.27 3.81
CA MET A 1 -1.49 13.50 2.65
C MET A 1 -2.32 13.89 1.42
N VAL A 2 -1.85 13.63 0.19
CA VAL A 2 -2.51 14.14 -1.03
C VAL A 2 -3.95 13.64 -1.15
N LEU A 3 -4.21 12.38 -0.81
CA LEU A 3 -5.56 11.81 -0.83
C LEU A 3 -6.50 12.32 0.27
N ASP A 4 -6.00 12.93 1.36
CA ASP A 4 -6.87 13.50 2.40
C ASP A 4 -7.71 14.67 1.86
N ALA A 5 -7.20 15.41 0.87
CA ALA A 5 -7.92 16.50 0.21
C ALA A 5 -9.15 16.02 -0.56
N TYR A 6 -9.15 14.77 -1.02
CA TYR A 6 -10.22 14.17 -1.83
C TYR A 6 -11.11 13.21 -1.05
N ARG A 7 -10.98 13.18 0.29
CA ARG A 7 -11.71 12.23 1.14
C ARG A 7 -13.23 12.30 0.96
N HIS A 8 -13.77 13.50 0.74
CA HIS A 8 -15.20 13.72 0.48
C HIS A 8 -15.70 13.03 -0.82
N LEU A 9 -14.87 12.97 -1.87
CA LEU A 9 -15.20 12.27 -3.11
C LEU A 9 -15.15 10.76 -2.90
N ALA A 10 -14.12 10.28 -2.19
CA ALA A 10 -14.01 8.87 -1.83
C ALA A 10 -15.21 8.44 -0.97
N ASP A 11 -15.62 9.26 0.00
CA ASP A 11 -16.78 9.00 0.86
C ASP A 11 -18.08 8.89 0.04
N ALA A 12 -18.28 9.77 -0.94
CA ALA A 12 -19.47 9.74 -1.82
C ALA A 12 -19.59 8.42 -2.61
N VAL A 13 -18.47 7.81 -3.01
CA VAL A 13 -18.44 6.53 -3.74
C VAL A 13 -18.54 5.34 -2.78
N LEU A 14 -17.84 5.40 -1.65
CA LEU A 14 -17.72 4.28 -0.72
C LEU A 14 -18.97 4.10 0.15
N ASP A 15 -19.68 5.17 0.52
CA ASP A 15 -20.83 5.10 1.42
C ASP A 15 -21.99 4.24 0.88
N PRO A 16 -22.41 4.36 -0.40
CA PRO A 16 -23.42 3.47 -0.96
C PRO A 16 -23.00 1.99 -0.93
N ILE A 17 -21.72 1.71 -1.18
CA ILE A 17 -21.17 0.34 -1.18
C ILE A 17 -21.14 -0.20 0.25
N ALA A 18 -20.64 0.59 1.20
CA ALA A 18 -20.62 0.24 2.61
C ALA A 18 -22.03 -0.07 3.14
N ARG A 19 -23.05 0.71 2.75
CA ARG A 19 -24.46 0.46 3.08
C ARG A 19 -24.95 -0.90 2.58
N ARG A 20 -24.59 -1.30 1.37
CA ARG A 20 -24.94 -2.63 0.83
C ARG A 20 -24.23 -3.77 1.57
N LEU A 21 -23.07 -3.48 2.15
CA LEU A 21 -22.26 -4.44 2.91
C LEU A 21 -22.51 -4.39 4.43
N SER A 22 -23.54 -3.68 4.91
CA SER A 22 -23.81 -3.52 6.35
C SER A 22 -24.02 -4.82 7.11
N ASN A 23 -24.43 -5.89 6.40
CA ASN A 23 -24.66 -7.22 6.97
C ASN A 23 -23.38 -8.07 7.02
N VAL A 24 -22.32 -7.65 6.34
CA VAL A 24 -21.02 -8.33 6.34
C VAL A 24 -20.21 -7.87 7.55
N SER A 25 -19.48 -8.79 8.18
CA SER A 25 -18.58 -8.45 9.28
C SER A 25 -17.39 -7.62 8.75
N PRO A 26 -17.02 -6.49 9.38
CA PRO A 26 -15.82 -5.73 9.02
C PRO A 26 -14.57 -6.61 8.93
N ASN A 27 -14.37 -7.50 9.91
CA ASN A 27 -13.20 -8.39 9.91
C ASN A 27 -13.17 -9.34 8.69
N THR A 28 -14.32 -9.71 8.14
CA THR A 28 -14.38 -10.52 6.91
C THR A 28 -13.88 -9.71 5.71
N LEU A 29 -14.20 -8.41 5.65
CA LEU A 29 -13.69 -7.52 4.61
C LEU A 29 -12.17 -7.34 4.74
N THR A 30 -11.65 -7.19 5.97
CA THR A 30 -10.21 -7.14 6.24
C THR A 30 -9.49 -8.41 5.75
N TRP A 31 -10.01 -9.60 6.07
CA TRP A 31 -9.43 -10.87 5.58
C TRP A 31 -9.54 -11.01 4.06
N ALA A 32 -10.65 -10.59 3.46
CA ALA A 32 -10.80 -10.59 2.01
C ALA A 32 -9.80 -9.63 1.33
N ALA A 33 -9.51 -8.49 1.94
CA ALA A 33 -8.48 -7.57 1.49
C ALA A 33 -7.10 -8.26 1.47
N LEU A 34 -6.76 -9.02 2.52
CA LEU A 34 -5.50 -9.78 2.56
C LEU A 34 -5.41 -10.82 1.43
N VAL A 35 -6.49 -11.54 1.17
CA VAL A 35 -6.55 -12.51 0.06
C VAL A 35 -6.33 -11.82 -1.28
N CYS A 36 -6.91 -10.63 -1.48
CA CYS A 36 -6.64 -9.83 -2.69
C CYS A 36 -5.17 -9.41 -2.77
N ALA A 37 -4.55 -9.00 -1.67
CA ALA A 37 -3.11 -8.66 -1.65
C ALA A 37 -2.23 -9.86 -2.00
N ALA A 38 -2.56 -11.07 -1.52
CA ALA A 38 -1.87 -12.29 -1.88
C ALA A 38 -1.97 -12.58 -3.39
N PHE A 39 -3.17 -12.47 -3.97
CA PHE A 39 -3.36 -12.64 -5.41
C PHE A 39 -2.60 -11.58 -6.21
N ALA A 40 -2.65 -10.31 -5.80
CA ALA A 40 -1.84 -9.27 -6.42
C ALA A 40 -0.35 -9.63 -6.44
N GLY A 41 0.20 -10.04 -5.30
CA GLY A 41 1.58 -10.50 -5.18
C GLY A 41 1.89 -11.67 -6.13
N ILE A 42 0.99 -12.67 -6.21
CA ILE A 42 1.13 -13.81 -7.12
C ILE A 42 1.15 -13.35 -8.59
N PHE A 43 0.22 -12.48 -9.00
CA PHE A 43 0.15 -12.02 -10.39
C PHE A 43 1.37 -11.17 -10.79
N PHE A 44 1.96 -10.41 -9.85
CA PHE A 44 3.21 -9.70 -10.10
C PHE A 44 4.42 -10.61 -10.37
N LEU A 45 4.34 -11.92 -10.10
CA LEU A 45 5.39 -12.89 -10.43
C LEU A 45 5.40 -13.28 -11.92
N PHE A 46 4.37 -12.93 -12.68
CA PHE A 46 4.24 -13.32 -14.08
C PHE A 46 4.47 -12.15 -15.04
N TRP A 47 4.98 -12.47 -16.23
CA TRP A 47 5.12 -11.53 -17.33
C TRP A 47 3.79 -11.28 -18.05
N GLY A 48 3.71 -10.14 -18.74
CA GLY A 48 2.65 -9.82 -19.69
C GLY A 48 1.54 -8.94 -19.13
N GLY A 49 0.87 -8.23 -20.04
CA GLY A 49 -0.17 -7.25 -19.69
C GLY A 49 -1.38 -7.86 -18.98
N TRP A 50 -1.72 -9.13 -19.26
CA TRP A 50 -2.79 -9.84 -18.57
C TRP A 50 -2.50 -10.01 -17.07
N ALA A 51 -1.25 -10.37 -16.72
CA ALA A 51 -0.82 -10.57 -15.34
C ALA A 51 -0.77 -9.23 -14.61
N LEU A 52 -0.22 -8.20 -15.26
CA LEU A 52 -0.20 -6.84 -14.72
C LEU A 52 -1.62 -6.28 -14.52
N GLY A 53 -2.55 -6.54 -15.43
CA GLY A 53 -3.95 -6.12 -15.31
C GLY A 53 -4.66 -6.79 -14.14
N LEU A 54 -4.45 -8.10 -13.94
CA LEU A 54 -4.97 -8.81 -12.77
C LEU A 54 -4.30 -8.33 -11.48
N ALA A 55 -2.98 -8.12 -11.47
CA ALA A 55 -2.27 -7.57 -10.32
C ALA A 55 -2.83 -6.20 -9.93
N ALA A 56 -3.00 -5.29 -10.89
CA ALA A 56 -3.60 -3.97 -10.67
C ALA A 56 -5.02 -4.07 -10.11
N LEU A 57 -5.86 -4.95 -10.66
CA LEU A 57 -7.20 -5.21 -10.17
C LEU A 57 -7.19 -5.68 -8.71
N PHE A 58 -6.33 -6.64 -8.37
CA PHE A 58 -6.26 -7.17 -7.01
C PHE A 58 -5.67 -6.18 -5.99
N VAL A 59 -4.71 -5.32 -6.39
CA VAL A 59 -4.26 -4.19 -5.54
C VAL A 59 -5.41 -3.21 -5.31
N PHE A 60 -6.17 -2.88 -6.35
CA PHE A 60 -7.34 -2.01 -6.23
C PHE A 60 -8.41 -2.61 -5.32
N LEU A 61 -8.73 -3.90 -5.48
CA LEU A 61 -9.70 -4.59 -4.63
C LEU A 61 -9.23 -4.68 -3.17
N ASN A 62 -7.93 -4.92 -2.93
CA ASN A 62 -7.35 -4.82 -1.58
C ASN A 62 -7.62 -3.43 -0.98
N ALA A 63 -7.25 -2.36 -1.67
CA ALA A 63 -7.44 -0.98 -1.20
C ALA A 63 -8.93 -0.62 -0.98
N LEU A 64 -9.82 -1.12 -1.85
CA LEU A 64 -11.25 -0.89 -1.76
C LEU A 64 -11.86 -1.60 -0.54
N LEU A 65 -11.57 -2.89 -0.34
CA LEU A 65 -12.11 -3.67 0.77
C LEU A 65 -11.63 -3.14 2.12
N ASP A 66 -10.37 -2.75 2.19
CA ASP A 66 -9.74 -2.07 3.32
C ASP A 66 -10.45 -0.75 3.67
N ALA A 67 -10.69 0.12 2.69
CA ALA A 67 -11.45 1.35 2.94
C ALA A 67 -12.91 1.09 3.37
N LEU A 68 -13.51 -0.01 2.89
CA LEU A 68 -14.87 -0.40 3.23
C LEU A 68 -14.98 -1.01 4.64
N ASP A 69 -13.97 -1.72 5.14
CA ASP A 69 -14.05 -2.37 6.45
C ASP A 69 -14.25 -1.35 7.59
N GLY A 70 -13.49 -0.26 7.57
CA GLY A 70 -13.55 0.81 8.57
C GLY A 70 -14.83 1.61 8.44
N LYS A 71 -15.34 1.79 7.21
CA LYS A 71 -16.64 2.43 6.97
C LYS A 71 -17.80 1.58 7.47
N VAL A 72 -17.82 0.29 7.15
CA VAL A 72 -18.84 -0.65 7.63
C VAL A 72 -18.77 -0.75 9.15
N ALA A 73 -17.58 -0.83 9.74
CA ALA A 73 -17.40 -0.87 11.20
C ALA A 73 -17.99 0.36 11.90
N LYS A 74 -17.71 1.57 11.40
CA LYS A 74 -18.24 2.82 11.96
C LYS A 74 -19.76 2.91 11.78
N MET A 75 -20.25 2.66 10.57
CA MET A 75 -21.66 2.78 10.23
C MET A 75 -22.56 1.77 10.97
N THR A 76 -22.05 0.55 11.22
CA THR A 76 -22.79 -0.50 11.92
C THR A 76 -22.59 -0.49 13.44
N GLY A 77 -21.82 0.46 13.98
CA GLY A 77 -21.51 0.52 15.42
C GLY A 77 -20.62 -0.62 15.90
N LYS A 78 -19.90 -1.31 15.00
CA LYS A 78 -19.03 -2.48 15.30
C LYS A 78 -17.54 -2.12 15.40
N ALA A 79 -17.19 -0.84 15.35
CA ALA A 79 -15.82 -0.39 15.54
C ALA A 79 -15.29 -0.85 16.92
N SER A 80 -14.13 -1.49 16.94
CA SER A 80 -13.56 -2.07 18.16
C SER A 80 -12.04 -2.06 18.13
N ARG A 81 -11.40 -2.05 19.31
CA ARG A 81 -9.93 -2.13 19.43
C ARG A 81 -9.35 -3.40 18.82
N ARG A 82 -10.09 -4.53 18.90
CA ARG A 82 -9.68 -5.79 18.30
C ARG A 82 -9.70 -5.73 16.77
N GLY A 83 -10.71 -5.07 16.19
CA GLY A 83 -10.78 -4.84 14.75
C GLY A 83 -9.68 -3.91 14.26
N ASP A 84 -9.45 -2.79 14.96
CA ASP A 84 -8.38 -1.83 14.66
C ASP A 84 -6.98 -2.48 14.70
N PHE A 85 -6.74 -3.37 15.68
CA PHE A 85 -5.52 -4.17 15.71
C PHE A 85 -5.40 -5.14 14.53
N LEU A 86 -6.49 -5.85 14.20
CA LEU A 86 -6.51 -6.79 13.07
C LEU A 86 -6.21 -6.07 11.75
N ASP A 87 -6.88 -4.93 11.51
CA ASP A 87 -6.67 -4.05 10.36
C ASP A 87 -5.19 -3.70 10.19
N HIS A 88 -4.57 -3.15 11.25
CA HIS A 88 -3.15 -2.77 11.20
C HIS A 88 -2.20 -3.94 10.95
N VAL A 89 -2.47 -5.14 11.49
CA VAL A 89 -1.65 -6.33 11.23
C VAL A 89 -1.81 -6.78 9.78
N VAL A 90 -3.05 -6.91 9.31
CA VAL A 90 -3.36 -7.36 7.95
C VAL A 90 -2.77 -6.40 6.91
N ASP A 91 -2.83 -5.10 7.17
CA ASP A 91 -2.19 -4.06 6.36
C ASP A 91 -0.70 -4.28 6.14
N ARG A 92 0.03 -4.66 7.19
CA ARG A 92 1.47 -4.92 7.08
C ARG A 92 1.74 -6.13 6.18
N TYR A 93 0.98 -7.21 6.38
CA TYR A 93 1.11 -8.40 5.54
C TYR A 93 0.70 -8.14 4.10
N ALA A 94 -0.37 -7.37 3.86
CA ALA A 94 -0.80 -6.97 2.53
C ALA A 94 0.28 -6.15 1.81
N ASP A 95 0.84 -5.12 2.46
CA ASP A 95 1.95 -4.32 1.93
C ASP A 95 3.14 -5.24 1.54
N VAL A 96 3.51 -6.19 2.40
CA VAL A 96 4.62 -7.13 2.14
C VAL A 96 4.31 -8.06 0.98
N LEU A 97 3.14 -8.70 0.94
CA LEU A 97 2.78 -9.65 -0.11
C LEU A 97 2.83 -9.02 -1.50
N ILE A 98 2.28 -7.81 -1.64
CA ILE A 98 2.25 -7.07 -2.90
C ILE A 98 3.68 -6.68 -3.32
N LEU A 99 4.43 -6.04 -2.43
CA LEU A 99 5.79 -5.57 -2.75
C LEU A 99 6.77 -6.71 -2.96
N LEU A 100 6.60 -7.84 -2.25
CA LEU A 100 7.42 -9.03 -2.44
C LEU A 100 7.15 -9.66 -3.81
N GLY A 101 5.89 -9.72 -4.25
CA GLY A 101 5.52 -10.15 -5.60
C GLY A 101 6.21 -9.32 -6.68
N ILE A 102 6.23 -7.99 -6.53
CA ILE A 102 6.95 -7.10 -7.46
C ILE A 102 8.47 -7.33 -7.40
N THR A 103 9.02 -7.44 -6.19
CA THR A 103 10.46 -7.62 -5.93
C THR A 103 11.01 -8.90 -6.54
N LEU A 104 10.29 -10.01 -6.35
CA LEU A 104 10.67 -11.32 -6.88
C LEU A 104 10.20 -11.51 -8.33
N GLY A 105 9.28 -10.66 -8.78
CA GLY A 105 8.71 -10.69 -10.11
C GLY A 105 9.64 -10.15 -11.19
N PRO A 106 9.30 -10.42 -12.45
CA PRO A 106 10.17 -10.13 -13.58
C PRO A 106 10.54 -8.65 -13.73
N TYR A 107 9.70 -7.73 -13.28
CA TYR A 107 9.91 -6.30 -13.46
C TYR A 107 10.91 -5.67 -12.47
N SER A 108 11.31 -6.37 -11.41
CA SER A 108 12.26 -5.87 -10.40
C SER A 108 13.30 -6.88 -9.90
N TYR A 109 13.23 -8.16 -10.28
CA TYR A 109 14.13 -9.21 -9.75
C TYR A 109 15.63 -8.96 -9.95
N GLN A 110 16.02 -8.15 -10.94
CA GLN A 110 17.43 -7.79 -11.18
C GLN A 110 18.02 -6.91 -10.07
N TRP A 111 17.16 -6.23 -9.31
CA TRP A 111 17.54 -5.34 -8.22
C TRP A 111 16.81 -5.74 -6.93
N PRO A 112 17.06 -6.94 -6.38
CA PRO A 112 16.33 -7.42 -5.22
C PRO A 112 16.57 -6.55 -3.99
N TRP A 113 17.77 -5.96 -3.87
CA TRP A 113 18.10 -5.00 -2.82
C TRP A 113 17.18 -3.77 -2.83
N LEU A 114 16.73 -3.32 -4.00
CA LEU A 114 15.84 -2.18 -4.13
C LEU A 114 14.45 -2.52 -3.58
N GLY A 115 13.96 -3.70 -3.95
CA GLY A 115 12.69 -4.21 -3.44
C GLY A 115 12.70 -4.40 -1.92
N LEU A 116 13.80 -4.92 -1.37
CA LEU A 116 14.00 -5.04 0.08
C LEU A 116 13.99 -3.66 0.77
N LEU A 117 14.69 -2.66 0.22
CA LEU A 117 14.68 -1.30 0.77
C LEU A 117 13.29 -0.65 0.74
N ALA A 118 12.51 -0.90 -0.31
CA ALA A 118 11.13 -0.44 -0.41
C ALA A 118 10.24 -1.08 0.67
N ILE A 119 10.32 -2.40 0.85
CA ILE A 119 9.58 -3.12 1.90
C ILE A 119 9.96 -2.58 3.29
N ILE A 120 11.26 -2.43 3.56
CA ILE A 120 11.76 -1.85 4.81
C ILE A 120 11.21 -0.45 5.02
N GLY A 121 11.29 0.44 4.02
CA GLY A 121 10.82 1.81 4.12
C GLY A 121 9.32 1.92 4.39
N VAL A 122 8.51 1.08 3.74
CA VAL A 122 7.05 1.03 3.93
C VAL A 122 6.67 0.53 5.33
N LEU A 123 7.33 -0.53 5.80
CA LEU A 123 7.11 -1.08 7.14
C LEU A 123 7.57 -0.11 8.23
N LEU A 124 8.78 0.45 8.11
CA LEU A 124 9.32 1.41 9.08
C LEU A 124 8.49 2.68 9.16
N THR A 125 8.02 3.21 8.03
CA THR A 125 7.10 4.38 8.04
C THR A 125 5.88 4.12 8.92
N SER A 126 5.32 2.92 8.79
CA SER A 126 4.09 2.54 9.50
C SER A 126 4.37 2.23 10.97
N TYR A 127 5.47 1.53 11.25
CA TYR A 127 5.94 1.25 12.61
C TYR A 127 6.25 2.54 13.38
N MET A 128 6.92 3.53 12.78
CA MET A 128 7.20 4.82 13.42
C MET A 128 5.91 5.54 13.84
N GLY A 129 4.85 5.46 13.02
CA GLY A 129 3.55 6.04 13.35
C GLY A 129 2.89 5.37 14.55
N THR A 130 2.92 4.04 14.63
CA THR A 130 2.37 3.29 15.78
C THR A 130 3.25 3.40 17.03
N GLN A 131 4.58 3.49 16.86
CA GLN A 131 5.52 3.65 17.95
C GLN A 131 5.37 5.02 18.61
N ALA A 132 5.18 6.09 17.82
CA ALA A 132 4.85 7.42 18.35
C ALA A 132 3.59 7.39 19.22
N GLN A 133 2.56 6.66 18.78
CA GLN A 133 1.34 6.47 19.57
C GLN A 133 1.61 5.69 20.86
N ALA A 134 2.45 4.64 20.81
CA ALA A 134 2.78 3.80 21.96
C ALA A 134 3.54 4.55 23.06
N VAL A 135 4.36 5.54 22.69
CA VAL A 135 5.13 6.38 23.64
C VAL A 135 4.38 7.65 24.04
N GLY A 136 3.10 7.80 23.67
CA GLY A 136 2.27 8.92 24.10
C GLY A 136 2.41 10.21 23.28
N ALA A 137 3.20 10.22 22.20
CA ALA A 137 3.35 11.38 21.30
C ALA A 137 2.15 11.54 20.33
N GLY A 138 1.14 10.68 20.43
CA GLY A 138 0.06 10.59 19.45
C GLY A 138 0.51 9.94 18.14
N ARG A 139 -0.42 9.75 17.21
CA ARG A 139 -0.11 9.11 15.93
C ARG A 139 0.43 10.11 14.93
N ASP A 140 1.67 9.92 14.49
CA ASP A 140 2.29 10.75 13.48
C ASP A 140 1.91 10.29 12.07
N TYR A 141 1.08 11.10 11.38
CA TYR A 141 0.69 10.90 9.98
C TYR A 141 1.54 11.72 8.99
N ARG A 142 2.57 12.45 9.46
CA ARG A 142 3.46 13.24 8.60
C ARG A 142 4.20 12.34 7.60
N GLY A 143 4.59 12.91 6.48
CA GLY A 143 5.25 12.17 5.40
C GLY A 143 4.63 12.47 4.05
N ILE A 144 5.34 12.05 3.01
CA ILE A 144 4.98 12.36 1.62
C ILE A 144 3.95 11.35 1.09
N LEU A 145 4.03 10.09 1.52
CA LEU A 145 3.20 8.99 1.02
C LEU A 145 2.50 8.22 2.13
N GLY A 146 1.19 8.36 2.19
CA GLY A 146 0.30 7.50 2.97
C GLY A 146 0.16 6.11 2.37
N ARG A 147 -0.55 5.23 3.07
CA ARG A 147 -0.83 3.88 2.56
C ARG A 147 -1.69 3.92 1.30
N ALA A 148 -2.78 4.68 1.31
CA ALA A 148 -3.63 4.85 0.14
C ALA A 148 -2.84 5.40 -1.07
N ASP A 149 -1.93 6.36 -0.85
CA ASP A 149 -1.09 6.91 -1.92
C ASP A 149 -0.21 5.81 -2.56
N ARG A 150 0.38 4.93 -1.74
CA ARG A 150 1.20 3.80 -2.25
C ARG A 150 0.39 2.82 -3.09
N LEU A 151 -0.80 2.44 -2.63
CA LEU A 151 -1.65 1.50 -3.36
C LEU A 151 -2.11 2.09 -4.71
N VAL A 152 -2.47 3.38 -4.74
CA VAL A 152 -2.78 4.09 -5.98
C VAL A 152 -1.58 4.12 -6.94
N ILE A 153 -0.38 4.44 -6.43
CA ILE A 153 0.86 4.41 -7.23
C ILE A 153 1.09 3.02 -7.83
N LEU A 154 0.87 1.95 -7.07
CA LEU A 154 1.05 0.58 -7.55
C LEU A 154 0.04 0.20 -8.65
N VAL A 155 -1.22 0.57 -8.49
CA VAL A 155 -2.24 0.35 -9.54
C VAL A 155 -1.85 1.10 -10.82
N ILE A 156 -1.50 2.38 -10.71
CA ILE A 156 -1.08 3.20 -11.86
C ILE A 156 0.17 2.62 -12.50
N ALA A 157 1.20 2.27 -11.72
CA ALA A 157 2.44 1.71 -12.23
C ALA A 157 2.22 0.39 -12.97
N ALA A 158 1.38 -0.50 -12.45
CA ALA A 158 1.03 -1.75 -13.11
C ALA A 158 0.29 -1.54 -14.44
N VAL A 159 -0.67 -0.60 -14.47
CA VAL A 159 -1.41 -0.25 -15.71
C VAL A 159 -0.49 0.40 -16.74
N LEU A 160 0.36 1.32 -16.31
CA LEU A 160 1.33 1.98 -17.20
C LEU A 160 2.35 0.97 -17.74
N GLN A 161 2.89 0.09 -16.91
CA GLN A 161 3.77 -0.99 -17.37
C GLN A 161 3.09 -1.85 -18.44
N ALA A 162 1.81 -2.21 -18.23
CA ALA A 162 1.06 -3.02 -19.17
C ALA A 162 0.82 -2.31 -20.52
N GLY A 163 0.63 -0.98 -20.50
CA GLY A 163 0.36 -0.17 -21.68
C GLY A 163 1.60 0.27 -22.47
N PHE A 164 2.73 0.51 -21.80
CA PHE A 164 3.97 0.95 -22.45
C PHE A 164 4.74 -0.23 -23.09
N ASP A 165 5.16 -1.19 -22.27
CA ASP A 165 5.82 -2.40 -22.74
C ASP A 165 5.68 -3.50 -21.66
N PRO A 166 4.73 -4.43 -21.81
CA PRO A 166 4.46 -5.45 -20.80
C PRO A 166 5.56 -6.52 -20.69
N ASN A 167 6.58 -6.51 -21.56
CA ASN A 167 7.64 -7.53 -21.57
C ASN A 167 9.04 -6.94 -21.42
N SER A 168 9.14 -5.67 -21.02
CA SER A 168 10.42 -5.02 -20.77
C SER A 168 10.62 -4.67 -19.30
N ILE A 169 11.90 -4.63 -18.93
CA ILE A 169 12.42 -4.42 -17.57
C ILE A 169 13.22 -3.13 -17.44
N ARG A 170 13.44 -2.44 -18.57
CA ARG A 170 14.32 -1.28 -18.69
C ARG A 170 13.65 -0.25 -19.61
N ASP A 171 12.45 0.16 -19.26
CA ASP A 171 11.64 1.06 -20.09
C ASP A 171 12.06 2.52 -19.96
N LEU A 172 12.52 2.92 -18.77
CA LEU A 172 12.70 4.31 -18.40
C LEU A 172 14.04 4.56 -17.73
N GLY A 173 14.73 5.63 -18.15
CA GLY A 173 15.99 6.09 -17.59
C GLY A 173 17.18 5.95 -18.54
N ILE A 174 18.37 6.27 -18.03
CA ILE A 174 19.66 6.13 -18.72
C ILE A 174 20.55 5.21 -17.90
N GLU A 175 21.40 4.42 -18.56
CA GLU A 175 22.33 3.53 -17.86
C GLU A 175 23.24 4.35 -16.91
N PRO A 176 23.44 3.90 -15.65
CA PRO A 176 23.03 2.62 -15.06
C PRO A 176 21.66 2.61 -14.36
N LEU A 177 20.93 3.74 -14.34
CA LEU A 177 19.64 3.92 -13.66
C LEU A 177 18.46 3.69 -14.61
N ARG A 178 18.45 2.55 -15.28
CA ARG A 178 17.39 2.17 -16.23
C ARG A 178 16.53 1.08 -15.61
N TYR A 179 15.28 1.41 -15.31
CA TYR A 179 14.32 0.54 -14.62
C TYR A 179 13.00 0.44 -15.39
N SER A 180 12.22 -0.59 -15.08
CA SER A 180 10.81 -0.70 -15.47
C SER A 180 9.96 0.37 -14.75
N VAL A 181 8.73 0.58 -15.19
CA VAL A 181 7.79 1.49 -14.49
C VAL A 181 7.56 1.02 -13.04
N LEU A 182 7.39 -0.29 -12.84
CA LEU A 182 7.30 -0.88 -11.51
C LEU A 182 8.60 -0.74 -10.72
N GLY A 183 9.76 -0.88 -11.36
CA GLY A 183 11.07 -0.64 -10.74
C GLY A 183 11.21 0.79 -10.23
N TRP A 184 10.75 1.79 -10.98
CA TRP A 184 10.70 3.18 -10.52
C TRP A 184 9.75 3.39 -9.34
N ALA A 185 8.62 2.69 -9.29
CA ALA A 185 7.75 2.69 -8.11
C ALA A 185 8.49 2.13 -6.88
N MET A 186 9.30 1.08 -7.04
CA MET A 186 10.15 0.54 -5.98
C MET A 186 11.23 1.53 -5.53
N VAL A 187 11.87 2.26 -6.46
CA VAL A 187 12.79 3.37 -6.13
C VAL A 187 12.10 4.42 -5.27
N LEU A 188 10.93 4.85 -5.71
CA LEU A 188 10.14 5.87 -5.01
C LEU A 188 9.79 5.41 -3.59
N PHE A 189 9.39 4.16 -3.39
CA PHE A 189 9.11 3.62 -2.05
C PHE A 189 10.37 3.42 -1.20
N ALA A 190 11.46 2.95 -1.78
CA ALA A 190 12.74 2.80 -1.09
C ALA A 190 13.25 4.15 -0.59
N VAL A 191 13.22 5.19 -1.41
CA VAL A 191 13.72 6.51 -1.02
C VAL A 191 12.73 7.21 -0.10
N LEU A 192 11.49 7.45 -0.55
CA LEU A 192 10.54 8.26 0.20
C LEU A 192 10.03 7.57 1.46
N GLY A 193 9.92 6.24 1.46
CA GLY A 193 9.54 5.47 2.64
C GLY A 193 10.59 5.56 3.74
N ASN A 194 11.86 5.33 3.42
CA ASN A 194 12.93 5.42 4.43
C ASN A 194 13.13 6.87 4.92
N LEU A 195 13.06 7.87 4.03
CA LEU A 195 13.11 9.27 4.44
C LEU A 195 11.95 9.64 5.36
N THR A 196 10.73 9.18 5.05
CA THR A 196 9.55 9.43 5.90
C THR A 196 9.69 8.75 7.26
N ALA A 197 10.21 7.52 7.31
CA ALA A 197 10.47 6.82 8.57
C ALA A 197 11.45 7.61 9.46
N ILE A 198 12.57 8.08 8.90
CA ILE A 198 13.55 8.92 9.61
C ILE A 198 12.90 10.22 10.08
N GLN A 199 12.12 10.88 9.21
CA GLN A 199 11.41 12.11 9.54
C GLN A 199 10.47 11.91 10.75
N ARG A 200 9.67 10.84 10.75
CA ARG A 200 8.76 10.51 11.87
C ARG A 200 9.54 10.21 13.16
N ALA A 201 10.67 9.49 13.06
CA ALA A 201 11.52 9.21 14.21
C ALA A 201 12.06 10.49 14.85
N VAL A 202 12.64 11.38 14.05
CA VAL A 202 13.18 12.67 14.53
C VAL A 202 12.07 13.58 15.05
N SER A 203 10.93 13.62 14.36
CA SER A 203 9.72 14.36 14.76
C SER A 203 9.22 13.91 16.14
N THR A 204 9.15 12.60 16.37
CA THR A 204 8.70 12.01 17.63
C THR A 204 9.71 12.28 18.74
N TRP A 205 11.01 12.08 18.47
CA TRP A 205 12.08 12.36 19.44
C TRP A 205 12.02 13.79 19.97
N ARG A 206 11.86 14.77 19.07
CA ARG A 206 11.76 16.20 19.44
C ARG A 206 10.48 16.58 20.18
N GLN A 207 9.42 15.78 20.08
CA GLN A 207 8.17 16.02 20.82
C GLN A 207 8.22 15.47 22.25
N LEU A 208 9.08 14.47 22.49
CA LEU A 208 9.24 13.85 23.80
C LEU A 208 10.30 14.56 24.67
N SER A 209 11.15 15.39 24.06
CA SER A 209 12.12 16.26 24.73
C SER A 209 11.49 17.58 25.15
#